data_AF-A0A8D9EC16-F1
#
_entry.id   AF-A0A8D9EC16-F1
#
_cell.length_a   1.000
_cell.length_b   1.000
_cell.length_c   1.000
_cell.angle_alpha   90.00
_cell.angle_beta   90.00
_cell.angle_gamma   90.00
#
_symmetry.space_group_name_H-M   'P 1'
#
loop_
_entity.id
_entity.type
_entity.pdbx_description
1 polymer ?
#
loop_
_entity_poly.entity_id
_entity_poly.type
_entity_poly.pdbx_seq_one_letter_code
_entity_poly.pdbx_strand_id
1 'polypeptide(L)'
;MVDGQIQDFNALSRYLSQFSPDQFNIAVSDFHFLIYVSTMDMMPMRESMGPLLSAIASGDPARINAWATESEQWATLEQLIAASGSHLPGPSGSGSSQSSSSLNNGSMDTGSGAEWTCAHCTLVNLGHMNACDACTLPR
;
A
#
# COMPACT_ATOMS: atom_id res chain seq x y z
N MET A 1 1.78 23.10 -13.27
CA MET A 1 1.13 21.87 -13.76
C MET A 1 2.09 20.76 -13.37
N VAL A 2 1.80 20.07 -12.26
CA VAL A 2 2.72 19.05 -11.71
C VAL A 2 2.67 17.85 -12.65
N ASP A 3 3.86 17.46 -13.09
CA ASP A 3 4.17 16.51 -14.15
C ASP A 3 3.68 15.10 -13.79
N GLY A 4 2.64 14.61 -14.46
CA GLY A 4 2.32 13.19 -14.69
C GLY A 4 2.12 12.22 -13.52
N GLN A 5 2.52 12.56 -12.31
CA GLN A 5 2.33 11.73 -11.12
C GLN A 5 0.93 11.96 -10.60
N ILE A 6 0.05 10.99 -10.89
CA ILE A 6 -1.26 10.89 -10.27
C ILE A 6 -1.02 10.92 -8.75
N GLN A 7 -1.52 11.97 -8.11
CA GLN A 7 -1.50 12.07 -6.65
C GLN A 7 -2.66 11.24 -6.12
N ASP A 8 -2.44 9.94 -6.00
CA ASP A 8 -3.37 8.99 -5.42
C ASP A 8 -2.81 8.35 -4.15
N PHE A 9 -3.65 7.58 -3.45
CA PHE A 9 -3.32 6.98 -2.18
C PHE A 9 -2.08 6.06 -2.25
N ASN A 10 -1.82 5.40 -3.39
CA ASN A 10 -0.63 4.59 -3.57
C ASN A 10 0.64 5.46 -3.62
N ALA A 11 0.57 6.63 -4.25
CA ALA A 11 1.65 7.60 -4.28
C ALA A 11 2.02 8.09 -2.87
N LEU A 12 1.02 8.34 -2.00
CA LEU A 12 1.24 8.68 -0.59
C LEU A 12 1.95 7.55 0.17
N SER A 13 1.47 6.30 0.03
CA SER A 13 2.08 5.14 0.68
C SER A 13 3.54 4.96 0.26
N ARG A 14 3.82 5.06 -1.04
CA ARG A 14 5.19 5.01 -1.58
C ARG A 14 6.05 6.17 -1.10
N TYR A 15 5.49 7.37 -1.00
CA TYR A 15 6.19 8.53 -0.47
C TYR A 15 6.64 8.29 0.97
N LEU A 16 5.72 7.89 1.85
CA LEU A 16 6.02 7.64 3.26
C LEU A 16 7.01 6.48 3.45
N SER A 17 6.96 5.45 2.60
CA SER A 17 7.90 4.32 2.67
C SER A 17 9.37 4.66 2.40
N GLN A 18 9.66 5.84 1.85
CA GLN A 18 11.04 6.31 1.60
C GLN A 18 11.74 6.77 2.88
N PHE A 19 10.98 6.99 3.96
CA PHE A 19 11.48 7.55 5.21
C PHE A 19 11.46 6.49 6.31
N SER A 20 12.47 6.52 7.17
CA SER A 20 12.42 5.79 8.44
C SER A 20 11.52 6.53 9.45
N PRO A 21 11.05 5.87 10.51
CA PRO A 21 10.25 6.53 11.56
C PRO A 21 10.93 7.78 12.14
N ASP A 22 12.25 7.76 12.31
CA ASP A 22 13.03 8.92 12.80
C ASP A 22 13.09 10.10 11.81
N GLN A 23 12.75 9.88 10.54
CA GLN A 23 12.71 10.90 9.48
C GLN A 23 11.28 11.39 9.19
N PHE A 24 10.30 10.98 9.99
CA PHE A 24 8.90 11.35 9.81
C PHE A 24 8.71 12.88 9.74
N ASN A 25 9.42 13.63 10.59
CA ASN A 25 9.39 15.09 10.59
C ASN A 25 9.85 15.70 9.25
N ILE A 26 10.75 15.04 8.52
CA ILE A 26 11.21 15.47 7.20
C ILE A 26 10.10 15.23 6.18
N ALA A 27 9.50 14.03 6.20
CA ALA A 27 8.41 13.65 5.29
C ALA A 27 7.21 14.61 5.40
N VAL A 28 6.77 14.92 6.63
CA VAL A 28 5.57 15.77 6.82
C VAL A 28 5.83 17.27 6.65
N SER A 29 7.09 17.68 6.60
CA SER A 29 7.46 19.07 6.30
C SER A 29 7.49 19.37 4.80
N ASP A 30 7.27 18.37 3.94
CA ASP A 30 7.19 18.54 2.49
C ASP A 30 5.91 19.25 2.08
N PHE A 31 6.05 20.28 1.26
CA PHE A 31 4.92 21.09 0.81
C PHE A 31 3.89 20.29 -0.01
N HIS A 32 4.34 19.38 -0.88
CA HIS A 32 3.44 18.56 -1.70
C HIS A 32 2.69 17.54 -0.84
N PHE A 33 3.35 16.98 0.17
CA PHE A 33 2.67 16.13 1.17
C PHE A 33 1.57 16.91 1.88
N LEU A 34 1.86 18.12 2.38
CA LEU A 34 0.89 18.94 3.09
C LEU A 34 -0.31 19.32 2.21
N ILE A 35 -0.06 19.70 0.95
CA ILE A 35 -1.14 19.98 -0.01
C ILE A 35 -1.98 18.72 -0.22
N TYR A 36 -1.35 17.60 -0.58
CA TYR A 36 -2.04 16.35 -0.85
C TYR A 36 -2.94 15.91 0.32
N VAL A 37 -2.37 15.83 1.53
CA VAL A 37 -3.11 15.41 2.74
C VAL A 37 -4.23 16.39 3.08
N SER A 38 -4.05 17.69 2.80
CA SER A 38 -5.09 18.70 3.02
C SER A 38 -6.23 18.65 2.00
N THR A 39 -6.00 18.09 0.80
CA THR A 39 -6.97 18.03 -0.29
C THR A 39 -7.46 16.62 -0.60
N MET A 40 -7.00 15.59 0.12
CA MET A 40 -7.37 14.21 -0.14
C MET A 40 -8.83 13.94 0.23
N ASP A 41 -9.65 13.55 -0.76
CA ASP A 41 -11.08 13.27 -0.57
C ASP A 41 -11.36 11.98 0.22
N MET A 42 -10.45 11.01 0.18
CA MET A 42 -10.64 9.72 0.88
C MET A 42 -10.68 9.88 2.40
N MET A 43 -9.90 10.82 2.94
CA MET A 43 -9.88 11.16 4.36
C MET A 43 -9.50 12.64 4.53
N PRO A 44 -10.49 13.54 4.71
CA PRO A 44 -10.21 14.97 4.81
C PRO A 44 -9.49 15.27 6.13
N MET A 45 -8.18 15.53 6.06
CA MET A 45 -7.35 15.84 7.23
C MET A 45 -7.19 17.35 7.47
N ARG A 46 -7.67 18.20 6.56
CA ARG A 46 -7.48 19.66 6.59
C ARG A 46 -7.82 20.29 7.94
N GLU A 47 -8.90 19.84 8.58
CA GLU A 47 -9.37 20.39 9.86
C GLU A 47 -8.47 19.97 11.04
N SER A 48 -7.84 18.79 10.98
CA SER A 48 -6.95 18.26 12.02
C SER A 48 -5.47 18.62 11.81
N MET A 49 -5.12 19.29 10.71
CA MET A 49 -3.74 19.69 10.39
C MET A 49 -3.24 20.94 11.14
N GLY A 50 -4.11 21.72 11.79
CA GLY A 50 -3.71 22.95 12.49
C GLY A 50 -2.55 22.76 13.50
N PRO A 51 -2.63 21.76 14.41
CA PRO A 51 -1.55 21.43 15.33
C PRO A 51 -0.26 20.97 14.63
N LEU A 52 -0.36 20.16 13.57
CA LEU A 52 0.79 19.72 12.77
C LEU A 52 1.52 20.91 12.14
N LEU A 53 0.79 21.79 11.45
CA LEU A 53 1.37 22.99 10.82
C LEU A 53 2.03 23.91 11.84
N SER A 54 1.43 24.03 13.03
CA SER A 54 2.00 24.80 14.15
C SER A 54 3.29 24.17 14.69
N ALA A 55 3.38 22.83 14.71
CA ALA A 55 4.58 22.11 15.11
C ALA A 55 5.71 22.27 14.08
N ILE A 56 5.39 22.10 12.79
CA ILE A 56 6.32 22.33 11.67
C ILE A 56 6.85 23.78 11.69
N ALA A 57 5.96 24.76 11.84
CA ALA A 57 6.34 26.18 11.91
C ALA A 57 7.26 26.50 13.11
N SER A 58 7.11 25.79 14.23
CA SER A 58 8.01 25.92 15.38
C SER A 58 9.36 25.23 15.23
N GLY A 59 9.53 24.37 14.20
CA GLY A 59 10.76 23.60 13.98
C GLY A 59 11.03 22.55 15.06
N ASP A 60 10.02 22.16 15.84
CA ASP A 60 10.15 21.22 16.95
C ASP A 60 9.72 19.81 16.53
N PRO A 61 10.69 18.90 16.27
CA PRO A 61 10.37 17.54 15.84
C PRO A 61 9.65 16.73 16.92
N ALA A 62 9.80 17.05 18.21
CA ALA A 62 9.12 16.33 19.27
C ALA A 62 7.60 16.55 19.19
N ARG A 63 7.18 17.78 18.89
CA ARG A 63 5.76 18.14 18.71
C ARG A 63 5.15 17.53 17.45
N ILE A 64 5.95 17.38 16.39
CA ILE A 64 5.51 16.71 15.16
C ILE A 64 5.24 15.22 15.43
N ASN A 65 6.14 14.55 16.14
CA ASN A 65 5.98 13.14 16.51
C ASN A 65 4.84 12.93 17.51
N ALA A 66 4.67 13.84 18.47
CA ALA A 66 3.54 13.82 19.40
C ALA A 66 2.20 13.92 18.65
N TRP A 67 2.08 14.81 17.67
CA TRP A 67 0.87 14.91 16.84
C TRP A 67 0.55 13.61 16.11
N ALA A 68 1.55 12.95 15.51
CA ALA A 68 1.33 11.66 14.85
C ALA A 68 0.82 10.59 15.82
N THR A 69 1.29 10.60 17.07
CA THR A 69 0.86 9.63 18.10
C THR A 69 -0.54 9.94 18.64
N GLU A 70 -0.90 11.22 18.73
CA GLU A 70 -2.16 11.68 19.33
C GLU A 70 -3.32 11.83 18.33
N SER A 71 -3.03 11.98 17.03
CA SER A 71 -4.05 12.20 16.01
C SER A 71 -4.74 10.89 15.59
N GLU A 72 -6.01 10.75 15.93
CA GLU A 72 -6.84 9.62 15.50
C GLU A 72 -6.99 9.55 13.97
N GLN A 73 -7.05 10.70 13.29
CA GLN A 73 -7.10 10.78 11.84
C GLN A 73 -5.82 10.24 11.22
N TRP A 74 -4.66 10.61 11.78
CA TRP A 74 -3.37 10.10 11.33
C TRP A 74 -3.27 8.59 11.56
N ALA A 75 -3.64 8.11 12.75
CA ALA A 75 -3.66 6.67 13.05
C ALA A 75 -4.54 5.90 12.05
N THR A 76 -5.71 6.44 11.68
CA THR A 76 -6.59 5.81 10.69
C THR A 76 -5.94 5.78 9.30
N LEU A 77 -5.23 6.85 8.91
CA LEU A 77 -4.48 6.90 7.65
C LEU A 77 -3.37 5.84 7.63
N GLU A 78 -2.62 5.69 8.73
CA GLU A 78 -1.59 4.66 8.87
C GLU A 78 -2.19 3.25 8.75
N GLN A 79 -3.35 2.99 9.37
CA GLN A 79 -4.05 1.71 9.23
C GLN A 79 -4.48 1.45 7.78
N LEU A 80 -4.98 2.46 7.06
CA LEU A 80 -5.32 2.32 5.65
C LEU A 80 -4.09 2.05 4.79
N ILE A 81 -2.95 2.69 5.08
CA ILE A 81 -1.68 2.46 4.40
C ILE A 81 -1.22 1.02 4.64
N ALA A 82 -1.27 0.56 5.90
CA ALA A 82 -0.90 -0.79 6.29
C ALA A 82 -1.81 -1.85 5.66
N ALA A 83 -3.13 -1.63 5.64
CA ALA A 83 -4.09 -2.52 5.00
C ALA A 83 -3.91 -2.57 3.48
N SER A 84 -3.60 -1.42 2.85
CA SER A 84 -3.33 -1.35 1.41
C SER A 84 -2.01 -2.04 1.01
N GLY A 85 -1.09 -2.22 1.97
CA GLY A 85 0.14 -3.01 1.79
C GLY A 85 0.01 -4.49 2.19
N SER A 86 -1.06 -4.88 2.90
CA SER A 86 -1.19 -6.19 3.55
C SER A 86 -2.42 -6.96 3.06
N HIS A 87 -2.43 -7.41 1.82
CA HIS A 87 -3.31 -8.51 1.41
C HIS A 87 -2.65 -9.84 1.84
N LEU A 88 -2.80 -10.22 3.11
CA LEU A 88 -2.40 -11.54 3.61
C LEU A 88 -3.46 -12.61 3.23
N PRO A 89 -3.07 -13.82 2.79
CA PRO A 89 -4.00 -14.94 2.65
C PRO A 89 -4.42 -15.45 4.03
N GLY A 90 -5.72 -15.63 4.25
CA GLY A 90 -6.29 -16.13 5.50
C GLY A 90 -5.79 -17.54 5.88
N PRO A 91 -5.90 -17.93 7.16
CA PRO A 91 -5.36 -19.18 7.68
C PRO A 91 -6.10 -20.37 7.08
N SER A 92 -5.35 -21.25 6.43
CA SER A 92 -5.80 -22.52 5.86
C SER A 92 -6.58 -23.33 6.89
N GLY A 93 -7.89 -23.47 6.65
CA GLY A 93 -8.74 -24.41 7.36
C GLY A 93 -8.18 -25.82 7.20
N SER A 94 -7.91 -26.45 8.33
CA SER A 94 -7.54 -27.86 8.43
C SER A 94 -8.74 -28.72 8.03
N GLY A 95 -8.71 -29.23 6.80
CA GLY A 95 -9.70 -30.16 6.26
C GLY A 95 -9.00 -31.41 5.76
N SER A 96 -9.20 -32.50 6.50
CA SER A 96 -8.60 -33.81 6.34
C SER A 96 -8.99 -34.55 5.05
N SER A 97 -8.18 -35.56 4.70
CA SER A 97 -8.61 -36.84 4.08
C SER A 97 -8.76 -36.92 2.55
N GLN A 98 -7.72 -37.39 1.85
CA GLN A 98 -7.63 -38.75 1.27
C GLN A 98 -6.70 -38.86 0.06
N SER A 99 -5.68 -39.69 0.28
CA SER A 99 -5.00 -40.61 -0.63
C SER A 99 -5.70 -40.98 -1.96
N SER A 100 -5.01 -40.63 -3.04
CA SER A 100 -4.65 -41.47 -4.20
C SER A 100 -5.59 -42.61 -4.62
N SER A 101 -6.18 -42.49 -5.81
CA SER A 101 -6.26 -43.58 -6.80
C SER A 101 -6.72 -43.08 -8.19
N SER A 102 -5.80 -43.20 -9.14
CA SER A 102 -5.92 -43.95 -10.40
C SER A 102 -7.04 -43.66 -11.44
N LEU A 103 -6.53 -43.42 -12.67
CA LEU A 103 -7.01 -43.83 -14.01
C LEU A 103 -7.77 -42.82 -14.89
N ASN A 104 -6.99 -42.25 -15.81
CA ASN A 104 -7.11 -42.35 -17.28
C ASN A 104 -8.38 -41.78 -17.98
N ASN A 105 -8.17 -40.78 -18.85
CA ASN A 105 -8.31 -40.88 -20.32
C ASN A 105 -8.72 -39.54 -20.98
N GLY A 106 -7.95 -39.05 -21.97
CA GLY A 106 -8.48 -38.25 -23.08
C GLY A 106 -8.06 -36.78 -23.23
N SER A 107 -6.96 -36.57 -23.97
CA SER A 107 -6.72 -35.57 -25.04
C SER A 107 -7.04 -34.06 -24.91
N MET A 108 -6.02 -33.29 -25.35
CA MET A 108 -6.01 -31.95 -25.96
C MET A 108 -6.00 -30.70 -25.06
N ASP A 109 -4.77 -30.36 -24.63
CA ASP A 109 -4.10 -29.06 -24.81
C ASP A 109 -5.00 -27.84 -25.13
N THR A 110 -5.16 -26.94 -24.15
CA THR A 110 -5.00 -25.50 -24.37
C THR A 110 -4.70 -24.80 -23.03
N GLY A 111 -3.42 -24.51 -22.77
CA GLY A 111 -3.02 -23.23 -22.15
C GLY A 111 -3.20 -22.99 -20.64
N SER A 112 -3.12 -23.99 -19.75
CA SER A 112 -2.88 -23.69 -18.31
C SER A 112 -1.40 -23.45 -18.06
N GLY A 113 -0.87 -22.34 -18.58
CA GLY A 113 0.43 -21.85 -18.14
C GLY A 113 0.39 -21.68 -16.63
N ALA A 114 1.35 -22.28 -15.92
CA ALA A 114 1.43 -22.20 -14.47
C ALA A 114 1.28 -20.74 -14.03
N GLU A 115 0.26 -20.48 -13.21
CA GLU A 115 0.04 -19.17 -12.63
C GLU A 115 1.30 -18.74 -11.86
N TRP A 116 1.70 -17.48 -12.00
CA TRP A 116 2.90 -16.96 -11.35
C TRP A 116 2.53 -15.81 -10.42
N THR A 117 3.19 -15.78 -9.26
CA THR A 117 3.01 -14.72 -8.28
C THR A 117 3.98 -13.59 -8.57
N CYS A 118 3.47 -12.38 -8.78
CA CYS A 118 4.31 -11.21 -9.02
C CYS A 118 5.19 -10.90 -7.80
N ALA A 119 6.51 -10.82 -8.01
CA ALA A 119 7.46 -10.50 -6.94
C ALA A 119 7.29 -9.07 -6.37
N HIS A 120 6.58 -8.18 -7.07
CA HIS A 120 6.44 -6.78 -6.67
C HIS A 120 5.13 -6.46 -5.94
N CYS A 121 4.01 -7.07 -6.34
CA CYS A 121 2.69 -6.77 -5.76
C CYS A 121 1.89 -8.04 -5.39
N THR A 122 2.52 -9.21 -5.45
CA THR A 122 1.97 -10.51 -5.04
C THR A 122 0.69 -10.97 -5.76
N LEU A 123 0.28 -10.29 -6.83
CA LEU A 123 -0.84 -10.72 -7.66
C LEU A 123 -0.48 -12.06 -8.33
N VAL A 124 -1.42 -13.00 -8.27
CA VAL A 124 -1.36 -14.25 -9.05
C VAL A 124 -1.82 -13.94 -10.47
N ASN A 125 -0.87 -13.97 -11.40
CA ASN A 125 -1.11 -13.71 -12.82
C ASN A 125 -1.25 -15.02 -13.58
N LEU A 126 -2.03 -14.99 -14.65
CA LEU A 126 -2.19 -16.13 -15.56
C LEU A 126 -0.85 -16.43 -16.24
N GLY A 127 -0.51 -17.71 -16.43
CA GLY A 127 0.80 -18.09 -16.97
C GLY A 127 1.11 -17.64 -18.40
N HIS A 128 0.12 -17.14 -19.15
CA HIS A 128 0.33 -16.52 -20.47
C HIS A 128 0.76 -15.05 -20.38
N MET A 129 0.64 -14.43 -19.20
CA MET A 129 1.00 -13.03 -18.96
C MET A 129 2.49 -12.91 -18.71
N ASN A 130 3.18 -12.05 -19.46
CA ASN A 130 4.61 -11.73 -19.26
C ASN A 130 4.84 -10.54 -18.33
N ALA A 131 3.79 -9.82 -17.98
CA ALA A 131 3.78 -8.69 -17.07
C ALA A 131 2.57 -8.78 -16.14
N CYS A 132 2.70 -8.20 -14.95
CA CYS A 132 1.66 -8.23 -13.93
C CYS A 132 0.49 -7.33 -14.31
N ASP A 133 -0.75 -7.81 -14.14
CA ASP A 133 -1.96 -7.05 -14.48
C ASP A 133 -2.14 -5.80 -13.59
N ALA A 134 -1.77 -5.89 -12.31
CA ALA A 134 -1.94 -4.78 -11.36
C ALA A 134 -0.84 -3.71 -11.47
N CYS A 135 0.42 -4.11 -11.71
CA CYS A 135 1.55 -3.19 -11.62
C CYS A 135 2.36 -3.07 -12.92
N THR A 136 2.01 -3.82 -13.97
CA THR A 136 2.63 -3.83 -15.30
C THR A 136 4.12 -4.21 -15.33
N LEU A 137 4.68 -4.67 -14.21
CA LEU A 137 6.08 -5.12 -14.10
C LEU A 137 6.24 -6.54 -14.65
N PRO A 138 7.38 -6.87 -15.28
CA PRO A 138 7.63 -8.20 -15.84
C PRO A 138 7.66 -9.29 -14.76
N ARG A 139 7.40 -10.53 -15.19
CA ARG A 139 7.52 -11.73 -14.32
C ARG A 139 8.93 -11.93 -13.77
#